data_AF-Q98PG8-F1
#
_entry.id   AF-Q98PG8-F1
#
_cell.length_a   1.000
_cell.length_b   1.000
_cell.length_c   1.000
_cell.angle_alpha   90.00
_cell.angle_beta   90.00
_cell.angle_gamma   90.00
#
_symmetry.space_group_name_H-M   'P 1'
#
loop_
_entity.id
_entity.type
_entity.pdbx_description
1 polymer ?
#
loop_
_entity_poly.entity_id
_entity_poly.type
_entity_poly.pdbx_seq_one_letter_code
_entity_poly.pdbx_strand_id
1 'polypeptide(L)'
;MLFTPLAQRQMQELILDNKVGYGDDFYFSKNKMINKIKASHMEDLNIDHRKDNYFHYSFEKIKSDFINKNNDYFKHLYFSFAPLLSIPLYAQFKTQDYIYENNYDANYSWYEHESLANGMEVKLLKHEHSSTQNILKTKYISSENEYIDSFEVMAYGYKTVNRVDYVSVLAANGRFYSVPVKWVEYIPVSKKSIVEILANSDDLKDSQDIKLLNWIDQIKNPIANSKDKKVHVIDGFLYRVLK
;
A
#
# COMPACT_ATOMS: atom_id res chain seq x y z
N MET A 1 -10.48 22.06 -27.22
CA MET A 1 -9.83 21.02 -28.05
C MET A 1 -8.61 20.54 -27.27
N LEU A 2 -8.41 19.22 -27.12
CA LEU A 2 -7.40 18.65 -26.22
C LEU A 2 -5.99 18.61 -26.85
N PHE A 3 -5.92 18.31 -28.14
CA PHE A 3 -4.69 18.38 -28.92
C PHE A 3 -4.60 19.73 -29.61
N THR A 4 -3.83 20.64 -29.02
CA THR A 4 -3.44 21.90 -29.68
C THR A 4 -2.32 21.62 -30.69
N PRO A 5 -2.03 22.52 -31.65
CA PRO A 5 -0.91 22.36 -32.57
C PRO A 5 0.44 22.15 -31.85
N LEU A 6 0.61 22.79 -30.68
CA LEU A 6 1.79 22.59 -29.84
C LEU A 6 1.85 21.16 -29.28
N ALA A 7 0.73 20.65 -28.76
CA ALA A 7 0.66 19.28 -28.25
C ALA A 7 0.91 18.23 -29.34
N GLN A 8 0.43 18.49 -30.57
CA GLN A 8 0.69 17.62 -31.72
C GLN A 8 2.18 17.57 -32.07
N ARG A 9 2.87 18.72 -32.06
CA ARG A 9 4.32 18.78 -32.31
C ARG A 9 5.12 18.04 -31.24
N GLN A 10 4.80 18.26 -29.96
CA GLN A 10 5.46 17.59 -28.84
C GLN A 10 5.24 16.06 -28.87
N MET A 11 4.01 15.63 -29.19
CA MET A 11 3.71 14.21 -29.35
C MET A 11 4.45 13.60 -30.56
N GLN A 12 4.57 14.35 -31.66
CA GLN A 12 5.35 13.91 -32.81
C GLN A 12 6.84 13.77 -32.48
N GLU A 13 7.42 14.71 -31.74
CA GLU A 13 8.80 14.62 -31.25
C GLU A 13 9.00 13.38 -30.37
N LEU A 14 8.05 13.08 -29.48
CA LEU A 14 8.08 11.90 -28.61
C LEU A 14 8.04 10.58 -29.41
N ILE A 15 7.13 10.47 -30.37
CA ILE A 15 6.94 9.25 -31.19
C ILE A 15 8.16 9.00 -32.09
N LEU A 16 8.83 10.06 -32.56
CA LEU A 16 10.00 9.95 -33.42
C LEU A 16 11.31 9.71 -32.65
N ASP A 17 11.33 9.91 -31.33
CA ASP A 17 12.53 9.71 -30.52
C ASP A 17 12.74 8.25 -30.13
N ASN A 18 13.56 7.56 -30.94
CA ASN A 18 14.06 6.21 -30.67
C ASN A 18 15.48 6.19 -30.04
N LYS A 19 16.06 7.35 -29.73
CA LYS A 19 17.44 7.43 -29.19
C LYS A 19 17.42 7.49 -27.67
N VAL A 20 16.64 8.42 -27.12
CA VAL A 20 16.52 8.60 -25.66
C VAL A 20 15.22 7.95 -25.20
N GLY A 21 14.11 8.24 -25.89
CA GLY A 21 12.81 7.62 -25.68
C GLY A 21 12.65 6.22 -26.25
N TYR A 22 11.42 5.71 -26.12
CA TYR A 22 11.00 4.38 -26.60
C TYR A 22 10.22 4.45 -27.93
N GLY A 23 10.10 5.63 -28.55
CA GLY A 23 9.33 5.84 -29.79
C GLY A 23 7.82 5.65 -29.62
N ASP A 24 7.19 4.99 -30.61
CA ASP A 24 5.75 4.66 -30.64
C ASP A 24 5.41 3.44 -29.76
N ASP A 25 5.70 3.55 -28.46
CA ASP A 25 5.55 2.45 -27.50
C ASP A 25 4.38 2.65 -26.50
N PHE A 26 3.51 3.61 -26.76
CA PHE A 26 2.41 3.94 -25.86
C PHE A 26 1.07 4.05 -26.56
N TYR A 27 0.02 3.73 -25.82
CA TYR A 27 -1.36 3.93 -26.19
C TYR A 27 -2.01 4.94 -25.26
N PHE A 28 -2.44 6.08 -25.82
CA PHE A 28 -3.13 7.14 -25.10
C PHE A 28 -4.60 7.20 -25.52
N SER A 29 -5.53 6.94 -24.59
CA SER A 29 -6.96 7.07 -24.85
C SER A 29 -7.66 7.87 -23.75
N LYS A 30 -8.57 8.75 -24.16
CA LYS A 30 -9.44 9.49 -23.25
C LYS A 30 -10.85 8.93 -23.31
N ASN A 31 -11.36 8.49 -22.16
CA ASN A 31 -12.74 8.07 -22.00
C ASN A 31 -13.42 8.95 -20.93
N LYS A 32 -14.32 9.83 -21.37
CA LYS A 32 -14.98 10.84 -20.51
C LYS A 32 -13.93 11.68 -19.76
N MET A 33 -13.94 11.61 -18.43
CA MET A 33 -13.03 12.37 -17.55
C MET A 33 -11.74 11.61 -17.21
N ILE A 34 -11.57 10.38 -17.75
CA ILE A 34 -10.43 9.51 -17.43
C ILE A 34 -9.48 9.45 -18.63
N ASN A 35 -8.20 9.73 -18.39
CA ASN A 35 -7.12 9.44 -19.32
C ASN A 35 -6.53 8.07 -19.00
N LYS A 36 -6.37 7.23 -20.02
CA LYS A 36 -5.76 5.91 -19.91
C LYS A 36 -4.49 5.90 -20.76
N ILE A 37 -3.39 5.57 -20.13
CA ILE A 37 -2.08 5.44 -20.78
C ILE A 37 -1.61 4.01 -20.53
N LYS A 38 -1.27 3.31 -21.60
CA LYS A 38 -0.57 2.03 -21.54
C LYS A 38 0.76 2.21 -22.25
N ALA A 39 1.85 1.81 -21.63
CA ALA A 39 3.18 1.81 -22.24
C ALA A 39 3.75 0.39 -22.19
N SER A 40 4.29 -0.13 -23.29
CA SER A 40 4.77 -1.52 -23.30
C SER A 40 6.06 -1.67 -22.49
N HIS A 41 6.93 -0.65 -22.48
CA HIS A 41 8.14 -0.63 -21.65
C HIS A 41 7.90 -0.67 -20.14
N MET A 42 6.65 -0.54 -19.67
CA MET A 42 6.32 -0.72 -18.25
C MET A 42 6.09 -2.19 -17.87
N GLU A 43 5.85 -3.07 -18.84
CA GLU A 43 5.59 -4.49 -18.57
C GLU A 43 6.84 -5.21 -18.04
N ASP A 44 8.03 -4.77 -18.46
CA ASP A 44 9.32 -5.32 -18.02
C ASP A 44 9.90 -4.65 -16.76
N LEU A 45 9.29 -3.56 -16.28
CA LEU A 45 9.83 -2.79 -15.16
C LEU A 45 9.57 -3.50 -13.83
N ASN A 46 10.66 -3.89 -13.15
CA ASN A 46 10.58 -4.35 -11.78
C ASN A 46 10.61 -3.16 -10.80
N ILE A 47 9.45 -2.85 -10.21
CA ILE A 47 9.26 -1.75 -9.25
C ILE A 47 9.67 -2.18 -7.82
N ASP A 48 9.96 -3.47 -7.62
CA ASP A 48 10.33 -3.99 -6.30
C ASP A 48 11.77 -3.59 -5.92
N HIS A 49 11.90 -2.80 -4.85
CA HIS A 49 13.18 -2.34 -4.30
C HIS A 49 13.72 -3.25 -3.19
N ARG A 50 13.45 -4.56 -3.23
CA ARG A 50 14.04 -5.54 -2.30
C ARG A 50 15.56 -5.42 -2.21
N LYS A 51 16.10 -5.58 -1.01
CA LYS A 51 17.56 -5.55 -0.74
C LYS A 51 18.32 -6.58 -1.58
N ASP A 52 17.71 -7.72 -1.84
CA ASP A 52 18.27 -8.80 -2.67
C ASP A 52 18.61 -8.33 -4.08
N ASN A 53 17.90 -7.32 -4.60
CA ASN A 53 18.12 -6.78 -5.94
C ASN A 53 19.43 -5.97 -6.04
N TYR A 54 20.03 -5.57 -4.93
CA TYR A 54 21.26 -4.76 -4.89
C TYR A 54 22.41 -5.47 -4.16
N PHE A 55 22.19 -6.71 -3.72
CA PHE A 55 23.16 -7.44 -2.92
C PHE A 55 24.34 -7.91 -3.77
N HIS A 56 25.52 -7.35 -3.51
CA HIS A 56 26.77 -7.78 -4.12
C HIS A 56 27.93 -7.59 -3.13
N TYR A 57 29.03 -8.34 -3.27
CA TYR A 57 30.18 -8.23 -2.34
C TYR A 57 31.06 -6.98 -2.58
N SER A 58 30.99 -6.40 -3.76
CA SER A 58 31.79 -5.24 -4.17
C SER A 58 30.94 -3.96 -4.15
N PHE A 59 31.38 -2.96 -3.39
CA PHE A 59 30.71 -1.66 -3.26
C PHE A 59 30.48 -0.96 -4.60
N GLU A 60 31.48 -0.96 -5.49
CA GLU A 60 31.36 -0.29 -6.80
C GLU A 60 30.23 -0.89 -7.64
N LYS A 61 30.06 -2.22 -7.59
CA LYS A 61 28.95 -2.90 -8.26
C LYS A 61 27.60 -2.58 -7.63
N ILE A 62 27.50 -2.57 -6.30
CA ILE A 62 26.26 -2.15 -5.62
C ILE A 62 25.87 -0.74 -6.06
N LYS A 63 26.84 0.18 -6.07
CA LYS A 63 26.62 1.57 -6.46
C LYS A 63 26.19 1.69 -7.92
N SER A 64 26.86 1.01 -8.84
CA SER A 64 26.48 1.03 -10.27
C SER A 64 25.09 0.45 -10.48
N ASP A 65 24.78 -0.68 -9.84
CA ASP A 65 23.49 -1.35 -9.99
C ASP A 65 22.36 -0.49 -9.40
N PHE A 66 22.61 0.18 -8.28
CA PHE A 66 21.68 1.15 -7.71
C PHE A 66 21.42 2.31 -8.67
N ILE A 67 22.47 2.96 -9.18
CA ILE A 67 22.32 4.10 -10.09
C ILE A 67 21.59 3.68 -11.37
N ASN A 68 22.00 2.57 -11.98
CA ASN A 68 21.42 2.11 -13.24
C ASN A 68 19.93 1.75 -13.06
N LYS A 69 19.57 0.99 -12.03
CA LYS A 69 18.16 0.65 -11.77
C LYS A 69 17.28 1.86 -11.50
N ASN A 70 17.77 2.84 -10.74
CA ASN A 70 17.02 4.06 -10.49
C ASN A 70 16.88 4.90 -11.76
N ASN A 71 17.95 5.04 -12.56
CA ASN A 71 17.90 5.75 -13.84
C ASN A 71 16.90 5.08 -14.80
N ASP A 72 16.92 3.75 -14.89
CA ASP A 72 15.94 3.00 -15.68
C ASP A 72 14.53 3.25 -15.15
N TYR A 73 14.28 3.10 -13.85
CA TYR A 73 12.97 3.38 -13.25
C TYR A 73 12.45 4.78 -13.61
N PHE A 74 13.26 5.82 -13.43
CA PHE A 74 12.86 7.19 -13.77
C PHE A 74 12.64 7.38 -15.27
N LYS A 75 13.45 6.73 -16.11
CA LYS A 75 13.28 6.74 -17.56
C LYS A 75 11.95 6.12 -17.97
N HIS A 76 11.66 4.90 -17.51
CA HIS A 76 10.40 4.19 -17.79
C HIS A 76 9.19 5.01 -17.30
N LEU A 77 9.24 5.54 -16.08
CA LEU A 77 8.17 6.34 -15.50
C LEU A 77 7.93 7.64 -16.29
N TYR A 78 9.00 8.37 -16.62
CA TYR A 78 8.93 9.62 -17.36
C TYR A 78 8.30 9.41 -18.74
N PHE A 79 8.79 8.44 -19.51
CA PHE A 79 8.27 8.19 -20.86
C PHE A 79 6.86 7.60 -20.87
N SER A 80 6.44 6.94 -19.79
CA SER A 80 5.03 6.56 -19.61
C SER A 80 4.10 7.76 -19.43
N PHE A 81 4.55 8.81 -18.75
CA PHE A 81 3.76 10.03 -18.56
C PHE A 81 4.00 11.11 -19.63
N ALA A 82 5.05 10.99 -20.44
CA ALA A 82 5.38 11.97 -21.47
C ALA A 82 4.23 12.29 -22.45
N PRO A 83 3.37 11.33 -22.87
CA PRO A 83 2.19 11.64 -23.68
C PRO A 83 1.19 12.57 -22.99
N LEU A 84 1.05 12.45 -21.67
CA LEU A 84 0.20 13.32 -20.86
C LEU A 84 0.82 14.70 -20.69
N LEU A 85 2.13 14.74 -20.41
CA LEU A 85 2.89 15.97 -20.21
C LEU A 85 3.02 16.79 -21.50
N SER A 86 2.97 16.14 -22.66
CA SER A 86 2.95 16.77 -23.98
C SER A 86 1.67 17.53 -24.28
N ILE A 87 0.67 17.51 -23.39
CA ILE A 87 -0.59 18.24 -23.54
C ILE A 87 -0.57 19.42 -22.56
N PRO A 88 -0.24 20.65 -23.02
CA PRO A 88 -0.08 21.81 -22.13
C PRO A 88 -1.33 22.16 -21.33
N LEU A 89 -2.50 21.82 -21.88
CA LEU A 89 -3.78 22.09 -21.25
C LEU A 89 -3.91 21.41 -19.88
N TYR A 90 -3.33 20.22 -19.69
CA TYR A 90 -3.37 19.54 -18.38
C TYR A 90 -2.52 20.24 -17.32
N ALA A 91 -1.43 20.91 -17.70
CA ALA A 91 -0.61 21.68 -16.77
C ALA A 91 -1.25 23.01 -16.37
N GLN A 92 -2.20 23.54 -17.15
CA GLN A 92 -2.85 24.82 -16.89
C GLN A 92 -4.02 24.73 -15.90
N PHE A 93 -4.62 23.55 -15.75
CA PHE A 93 -5.74 23.37 -14.83
C PHE A 93 -5.23 23.18 -13.41
N LYS A 94 -5.78 23.99 -12.49
CA LYS A 94 -5.59 23.78 -11.06
C LYS A 94 -6.31 22.49 -10.64
N THR A 95 -5.74 21.77 -9.69
CA THR A 95 -6.36 20.58 -9.12
C THR A 95 -7.64 20.96 -8.39
N GLN A 96 -8.56 20.00 -8.25
CA GLN A 96 -9.77 20.17 -7.46
C GLN A 96 -9.42 20.59 -6.03
N ASP A 97 -8.44 19.94 -5.41
CA ASP A 97 -7.99 20.25 -4.05
C ASP A 97 -7.52 21.70 -3.91
N TYR A 98 -6.83 22.25 -4.91
CA TYR A 98 -6.44 23.65 -4.91
C TYR A 98 -7.65 24.59 -5.02
N ILE A 99 -8.65 24.22 -5.83
CA ILE A 99 -9.85 25.06 -6.06
C ILE A 99 -10.76 25.08 -4.83
N TYR A 100 -10.86 23.96 -4.12
CA TYR A 100 -11.81 23.78 -3.01
C TYR A 100 -11.17 23.76 -1.63
N GLU A 101 -9.84 23.94 -1.53
CA GLU A 101 -9.08 23.92 -0.27
C GLU A 101 -9.42 22.68 0.59
N ASN A 102 -9.51 21.52 -0.06
CA ASN A 102 -9.73 20.26 0.64
C ASN A 102 -8.46 19.93 1.44
N ASN A 103 -8.42 20.33 2.70
CA ASN A 103 -7.43 19.83 3.64
C ASN A 103 -7.70 18.35 3.90
N TYR A 104 -6.65 17.54 3.84
CA TYR A 104 -6.73 16.15 4.25
C TYR A 104 -6.80 16.08 5.76
N ASP A 105 -7.76 15.30 6.29
CA ASP A 105 -7.90 15.12 7.74
C ASP A 105 -6.72 14.35 8.33
N ALA A 106 -6.15 13.41 7.57
CA ALA A 106 -5.03 12.56 7.97
C ALA A 106 -3.69 13.12 7.48
N ASN A 107 -2.63 12.93 8.27
CA ASN A 107 -1.27 13.25 7.86
C ASN A 107 -0.73 12.22 6.85
N TYR A 108 -1.11 10.95 7.01
CA TYR A 108 -0.72 9.85 6.12
C TYR A 108 -1.89 9.37 5.27
N SER A 109 -1.55 8.87 4.09
CA SER A 109 -2.54 8.31 3.19
C SER A 109 -3.12 7.01 3.74
N TRP A 110 -4.39 6.76 3.42
CA TRP A 110 -5.06 5.49 3.74
C TRP A 110 -4.32 4.24 3.22
N TYR A 111 -3.60 4.35 2.10
CA TYR A 111 -2.76 3.27 1.56
C TYR A 111 -1.55 3.00 2.45
N GLU A 112 -0.92 4.03 3.02
CA GLU A 112 0.16 3.87 4.00
C GLU A 112 -0.37 3.23 5.28
N HIS A 113 -1.54 3.66 5.77
CA HIS A 113 -2.19 2.99 6.90
C HIS A 113 -2.43 1.49 6.64
N GLU A 114 -2.97 1.15 5.47
CA GLU A 114 -3.25 -0.25 5.11
C GLU A 114 -1.95 -1.06 4.88
N SER A 115 -0.95 -0.47 4.24
CA SER A 115 0.36 -1.09 4.02
C SER A 115 1.04 -1.41 5.36
N LEU A 116 1.07 -0.43 6.27
CA LEU A 116 1.61 -0.60 7.61
C LEU A 116 0.85 -1.68 8.38
N ALA A 117 -0.49 -1.63 8.41
CA ALA A 117 -1.29 -2.64 9.11
C ALA A 117 -1.03 -4.06 8.59
N ASN A 118 -0.83 -4.23 7.28
CA ASN A 118 -0.51 -5.53 6.68
C ASN A 118 0.96 -5.94 6.87
N GLY A 119 1.88 -4.99 7.04
CA GLY A 119 3.27 -5.26 7.40
C GLY A 119 3.45 -5.69 8.87
N MET A 120 2.51 -5.35 9.76
CA MET A 120 2.56 -5.70 11.18
C MET A 120 2.48 -7.20 11.44
N GLU A 121 2.99 -7.64 12.60
CA GLU A 121 2.90 -9.05 12.97
C GLU A 121 1.43 -9.47 13.10
N VAL A 122 1.03 -10.42 12.24
CA VAL A 122 -0.35 -10.91 12.13
C VAL A 122 -0.94 -11.32 13.49
N LYS A 123 -0.12 -11.85 14.41
CA LYS A 123 -0.59 -12.28 15.75
C LYS A 123 -1.12 -11.14 16.62
N LEU A 124 -0.64 -9.91 16.44
CA LEU A 124 -1.09 -8.75 17.23
C LEU A 124 -2.54 -8.36 16.86
N LEU A 125 -2.83 -8.38 15.56
CA LEU A 125 -4.08 -7.88 14.99
C LEU A 125 -5.11 -8.99 14.74
N LYS A 126 -4.68 -10.25 14.67
CA LYS A 126 -5.56 -11.40 14.43
C LYS A 126 -6.58 -11.61 15.57
N HIS A 127 -7.79 -12.00 15.20
CA HIS A 127 -8.82 -12.45 16.14
C HIS A 127 -8.44 -13.82 16.72
N GLU A 128 -8.51 -13.98 18.04
CA GLU A 128 -8.04 -15.19 18.76
C GLU A 128 -8.69 -16.49 18.26
N HIS A 129 -9.98 -16.43 17.92
CA HIS A 129 -10.73 -17.57 17.38
C HIS A 129 -10.68 -17.71 15.85
N SER A 130 -9.93 -16.86 15.14
CA SER A 130 -9.82 -16.99 13.69
C SER A 130 -8.85 -18.11 13.32
N SER A 131 -9.33 -19.07 12.53
CA SER A 131 -8.51 -20.16 12.01
C SER A 131 -7.86 -19.77 10.68
N THR A 132 -8.51 -18.89 9.90
CA THR A 132 -8.01 -18.42 8.61
C THR A 132 -7.00 -17.27 8.75
N GLN A 133 -6.36 -16.91 7.63
CA GLN A 133 -5.67 -15.63 7.51
C GLN A 133 -6.71 -14.50 7.60
N ASN A 134 -6.38 -13.45 8.35
CA ASN A 134 -7.27 -12.31 8.50
C ASN A 134 -7.00 -11.27 7.42
N ILE A 135 -8.05 -10.71 6.86
CA ILE A 135 -7.98 -9.53 5.98
C ILE A 135 -8.07 -8.30 6.88
N LEU A 136 -7.08 -7.42 6.79
CA LEU A 136 -7.00 -6.20 7.58
C LEU A 136 -7.51 -5.02 6.75
N LYS A 137 -8.41 -4.23 7.35
CA LYS A 137 -8.88 -2.97 6.76
C LYS A 137 -8.73 -1.85 7.76
N THR A 138 -8.28 -0.70 7.27
CA THR A 138 -8.01 0.47 8.09
C THR A 138 -9.11 1.51 7.94
N LYS A 139 -9.39 2.23 9.01
CA LYS A 139 -10.27 3.39 9.04
C LYS A 139 -9.62 4.48 9.86
N TYR A 140 -9.46 5.66 9.27
CA TYR A 140 -8.95 6.82 9.97
C TYR A 140 -9.87 7.24 11.12
N ILE A 141 -9.28 7.60 12.27
CA ILE A 141 -10.01 8.10 13.45
C ILE A 141 -9.70 9.57 13.68
N SER A 142 -8.43 9.88 13.93
CA SER A 142 -7.97 11.23 14.27
C SER A 142 -6.47 11.38 14.12
N SER A 143 -6.04 12.62 13.92
CA SER A 143 -4.65 13.04 13.99
C SER A 143 -4.52 13.94 15.21
N GLU A 144 -3.70 13.54 16.18
CA GLU A 144 -3.53 14.34 17.39
C GLU A 144 -2.58 15.53 17.16
N ASN A 145 -1.54 15.31 16.35
CA ASN A 145 -0.48 16.26 15.98
C ASN A 145 -0.14 16.09 14.48
N GLU A 146 0.69 16.96 13.91
CA GLU A 146 1.19 16.87 12.51
C GLU A 146 1.98 15.58 12.18
N TYR A 147 2.34 14.80 13.21
CA TYR A 147 3.18 13.61 13.07
C TYR A 147 2.50 12.31 13.50
N ILE A 148 1.39 12.40 14.24
CA ILE A 148 0.73 11.22 14.84
C ILE A 148 -0.65 11.05 14.23
N ASP A 149 -0.83 9.93 13.55
CA ASP A 149 -2.15 9.46 13.09
C ASP A 149 -2.59 8.24 13.89
N SER A 150 -3.87 8.25 14.26
CA SER A 150 -4.56 7.13 14.89
C SER A 150 -5.61 6.57 13.93
N PHE A 151 -5.56 5.25 13.73
CA PHE A 151 -6.50 4.54 12.87
C PHE A 151 -6.98 3.24 13.51
N GLU A 152 -8.21 2.86 13.16
CA GLU A 152 -8.83 1.60 13.51
C GLU A 152 -8.40 0.54 12.48
N VAL A 153 -7.89 -0.59 12.96
CA VAL A 153 -7.68 -1.80 12.16
C VAL A 153 -8.79 -2.79 12.46
N MET A 154 -9.58 -3.11 11.43
CA MET A 154 -10.57 -4.17 11.45
C MET A 154 -9.98 -5.43 10.84
N ALA A 155 -9.81 -6.46 11.66
CA ALA A 155 -9.32 -7.76 11.23
C ALA A 155 -10.49 -8.73 11.02
N TYR A 156 -10.80 -9.02 9.76
CA TYR A 156 -11.84 -9.97 9.36
C TYR A 156 -11.25 -11.35 9.15
N GLY A 157 -11.83 -12.37 9.77
CA GLY A 157 -11.42 -13.76 9.56
C GLY A 157 -12.59 -14.72 9.75
N TYR A 158 -12.31 -16.01 9.66
CA TYR A 158 -13.30 -17.06 9.87
C TYR A 158 -12.79 -18.07 10.88
N LYS A 159 -13.70 -18.45 11.79
CA LYS A 159 -13.54 -19.62 12.65
C LYS A 159 -14.01 -20.86 11.88
N THR A 160 -13.17 -21.88 11.81
CA THR A 160 -13.53 -23.14 11.14
C THR A 160 -14.11 -24.13 12.14
N VAL A 161 -15.30 -24.66 11.85
CA VAL A 161 -15.93 -25.73 12.63
C VAL A 161 -16.14 -26.93 11.73
N ASN A 162 -15.56 -28.07 12.08
CA ASN A 162 -15.75 -29.31 11.31
C ASN A 162 -17.15 -29.86 11.57
N ARG A 163 -17.92 -30.04 10.51
CA ARG A 163 -19.27 -30.63 10.52
C ARG A 163 -19.28 -31.93 9.74
N VAL A 164 -20.23 -32.80 10.07
CA VAL A 164 -20.49 -34.05 9.34
C VAL A 164 -21.98 -34.13 9.12
N ASP A 165 -22.38 -34.05 7.86
CA ASP A 165 -23.75 -34.27 7.45
C ASP A 165 -23.91 -35.64 6.83
N TYR A 166 -25.08 -36.22 7.01
CA TYR A 166 -25.39 -37.55 6.52
C TYR A 166 -26.34 -37.43 5.34
N VAL A 167 -25.86 -37.78 4.14
CA VAL A 167 -26.65 -37.73 2.92
C VAL A 167 -27.07 -39.15 2.54
N SER A 168 -28.37 -39.33 2.29
CA SER A 168 -28.92 -40.62 1.85
C SER A 168 -28.60 -40.84 0.37
N VAL A 169 -27.87 -41.90 0.07
CA VAL A 169 -27.48 -42.28 -1.30
C VAL A 169 -28.04 -43.66 -1.63
N LEU A 170 -28.68 -43.78 -2.80
CA LEU A 170 -29.15 -45.07 -3.31
C LEU A 170 -27.95 -45.87 -3.86
N ALA A 171 -27.74 -47.08 -3.36
CA ALA A 171 -26.72 -47.99 -3.86
C ALA A 171 -27.27 -48.89 -4.98
N ALA A 172 -26.37 -49.50 -5.76
CA ALA A 172 -26.73 -50.38 -6.89
C ALA A 172 -27.55 -51.63 -6.50
N ASN A 173 -27.65 -51.93 -5.20
CA ASN A 173 -28.50 -52.98 -4.65
C ASN A 173 -29.95 -52.51 -4.36
N GLY A 174 -30.32 -51.29 -4.75
CA GLY A 174 -31.66 -50.72 -4.53
C GLY A 174 -31.94 -50.24 -3.10
N ARG A 175 -30.95 -50.27 -2.19
CA ARG A 175 -31.10 -49.79 -0.81
C ARG A 175 -30.44 -48.42 -0.61
N PHE A 176 -31.01 -47.62 0.27
CA PHE A 176 -30.43 -46.35 0.69
C PHE A 176 -29.43 -46.55 1.82
N TYR A 177 -28.30 -45.85 1.73
CA TYR A 177 -27.28 -45.79 2.75
C TYR A 177 -26.99 -44.35 3.14
N SER A 178 -26.76 -44.14 4.44
CA SER A 178 -26.40 -42.84 4.98
C SER A 178 -24.89 -42.65 4.89
N VAL A 179 -24.45 -41.79 3.98
CA VAL A 179 -23.03 -41.53 3.73
C VAL A 179 -22.60 -40.26 4.47
N PRO A 180 -21.58 -40.33 5.35
CA PRO A 180 -21.08 -39.14 6.04
C PRO A 180 -20.28 -38.25 5.08
N VAL A 181 -20.72 -37.02 4.92
CA VAL A 181 -20.07 -35.95 4.17
C VAL A 181 -19.47 -34.97 5.17
N LYS A 182 -18.14 -34.97 5.27
CA LYS A 182 -17.40 -34.03 6.12
C LYS A 182 -17.27 -32.70 5.39
N TRP A 183 -17.63 -31.60 6.04
CA TRP A 183 -17.44 -30.25 5.51
C TRP A 183 -17.02 -29.29 6.62
N VAL A 184 -16.44 -28.16 6.23
CA VAL A 184 -15.95 -27.14 7.15
C VAL A 184 -16.89 -25.95 7.10
N GLU A 185 -17.51 -25.64 8.23
CA GLU A 185 -18.32 -24.44 8.40
C GLU A 185 -17.41 -23.26 8.75
N TYR A 186 -17.55 -22.16 8.01
CA TYR A 186 -16.80 -20.93 8.22
C TYR A 186 -17.71 -19.89 8.89
N ILE A 187 -17.44 -19.59 10.16
CA ILE A 187 -18.19 -18.59 10.94
C ILE A 187 -17.40 -17.28 10.95
N PRO A 188 -17.96 -16.15 10.47
CA PRO A 188 -17.24 -14.89 10.42
C PRO A 188 -16.92 -14.36 11.83
N VAL A 189 -15.68 -13.92 12.02
CA VAL A 189 -15.20 -13.29 13.25
C VAL A 189 -14.46 -12.01 12.89
N SER A 190 -14.64 -10.97 13.71
CA SER A 190 -14.01 -9.66 13.50
C SER A 190 -13.41 -9.14 14.79
N LYS A 191 -12.16 -8.64 14.73
CA LYS A 191 -11.51 -7.94 15.84
C LYS A 191 -11.26 -6.48 15.44
N LYS A 192 -11.49 -5.57 16.38
CA LYS A 192 -11.12 -4.15 16.26
C LYS A 192 -9.86 -3.90 17.08
N SER A 193 -8.92 -3.16 16.53
CA SER A 193 -7.69 -2.76 17.23
C SER A 193 -7.34 -1.34 16.83
N ILE A 194 -6.94 -0.50 17.78
CA ILE A 194 -6.55 0.87 17.49
C ILE A 194 -5.02 0.89 17.37
N VAL A 195 -4.53 1.53 16.32
CA VAL A 195 -3.10 1.68 16.06
C VAL A 195 -2.77 3.14 15.89
N GLU A 196 -1.71 3.56 16.56
CA GLU A 196 -1.10 4.87 16.38
C GLU A 196 0.20 4.70 15.60
N ILE A 197 0.45 5.59 14.65
CA ILE A 197 1.68 5.64 13.88
C ILE A 197 2.37 6.99 14.02
N LEU A 198 3.69 6.94 13.97
CA LEU A 198 4.57 8.10 13.84
C LEU A 198 5.61 7.77 12.76
N ALA A 199 5.80 8.65 11.78
CA ALA A 199 6.96 8.56 10.90
C ALA A 199 8.25 8.73 11.71
N ASN A 200 9.22 7.86 11.51
CA ASN A 200 10.55 8.03 12.05
C ASN A 200 11.29 9.03 11.15
N SER A 201 11.17 10.33 11.45
CA SER A 201 11.98 11.35 10.77
C SER A 201 13.16 11.77 11.65
N ASP A 202 14.32 11.93 11.02
CA ASP A 202 15.43 12.70 11.61
C ASP A 202 15.01 14.15 11.93
N ASP A 203 13.93 14.64 11.29
CA ASP A 203 13.28 15.93 11.55
C ASP A 203 12.61 16.03 12.94
N LEU A 204 12.42 14.91 13.65
CA LEU A 204 11.94 14.90 15.04
C LEU A 204 12.92 15.55 16.03
N LYS A 205 14.18 15.80 15.63
CA LYS A 205 15.21 16.39 16.50
C LYS A 205 15.00 17.89 16.76
N ASP A 206 14.29 18.59 15.87
CA ASP A 206 14.09 20.04 15.97
C ASP A 206 12.69 20.45 16.48
N SER A 207 11.79 19.49 16.76
CA SER A 207 10.45 19.79 17.27
C SER A 207 10.44 19.98 18.81
N GLN A 208 9.89 21.12 19.26
CA GLN A 208 9.67 21.44 20.68
C GLN A 208 8.35 20.85 21.24
N ASP A 209 7.75 19.88 20.56
CA ASP A 209 6.49 19.28 21.03
C ASP A 209 6.73 18.38 22.24
N ILE A 210 6.36 18.89 23.42
CA ILE A 210 6.42 18.19 24.72
C ILE A 210 5.69 16.84 24.66
N LYS A 211 4.63 16.70 23.84
CA LYS A 211 3.91 15.44 23.64
C LYS A 211 4.70 14.41 22.83
N LEU A 212 5.40 14.84 21.76
CA LEU A 212 6.28 13.96 20.97
C LEU A 212 7.46 13.48 21.81
N LEU A 213 8.06 14.37 22.59
CA LEU A 213 9.15 14.04 23.52
C LEU A 213 8.68 13.06 24.61
N ASN A 214 7.51 13.28 25.20
CA ASN A 214 6.91 12.34 26.15
C ASN A 214 6.57 10.98 25.50
N TRP A 215 6.15 10.97 24.23
CA TRP A 215 5.89 9.74 23.48
C TRP A 215 7.20 8.99 23.17
N ILE A 216 8.24 9.69 22.74
CA ILE A 216 9.61 9.15 22.53
C ILE A 216 10.22 8.65 23.84
N ASP A 217 10.01 9.35 24.96
CA ASP A 217 10.50 8.92 26.27
C ASP A 217 9.74 7.70 26.80
N GLN A 218 8.43 7.59 26.51
CA GLN A 218 7.67 6.36 26.72
C GLN A 218 8.17 5.20 25.86
N ILE A 219 8.76 5.48 24.69
CA ILE A 219 9.36 4.49 23.79
C ILE A 219 10.76 4.06 24.27
N LYS A 220 11.57 5.01 24.77
CA LYS A 220 12.95 4.76 25.23
C LYS A 220 13.02 4.10 26.61
N ASN A 221 12.01 4.30 27.47
CA ASN A 221 11.96 3.72 28.81
C ASN A 221 10.86 2.64 28.96
N PRO A 222 11.09 1.39 28.50
CA PRO A 222 10.12 0.30 28.61
C PRO A 222 9.87 -0.19 30.06
N ILE A 223 10.61 0.34 31.04
CA ILE A 223 10.58 -0.15 32.43
C ILE A 223 9.50 0.54 33.28
N ALA A 224 9.03 1.73 32.89
CA ALA A 224 8.19 2.56 33.76
C ALA A 224 6.67 2.43 33.51
N ASN A 225 6.22 1.89 32.38
CA ASN A 225 4.78 1.78 32.09
C ASN A 225 4.42 0.39 31.56
N SER A 226 3.59 -0.30 32.36
CA SER A 226 2.88 -1.58 32.18
C SER A 226 3.26 -2.50 31.01
N LYS A 227 3.32 -3.80 31.32
CA LYS A 227 3.64 -4.97 30.48
C LYS A 227 2.98 -5.10 29.08
N ASP A 228 2.19 -4.14 28.60
CA ASP A 228 1.38 -4.25 27.37
C ASP A 228 1.65 -3.23 26.26
N LYS A 229 2.57 -2.25 26.43
CA LYS A 229 2.85 -1.24 25.39
C LYS A 229 4.19 -1.48 24.69
N LYS A 230 4.27 -2.54 23.86
CA LYS A 230 5.42 -2.74 22.98
C LYS A 230 5.29 -1.84 21.75
N VAL A 231 6.31 -1.01 21.53
CA VAL A 231 6.44 -0.19 20.32
C VAL A 231 7.27 -0.98 19.31
N HIS A 232 6.88 -0.92 18.06
CA HIS A 232 7.48 -1.68 16.97
C HIS A 232 7.85 -0.75 15.82
N VAL A 233 8.86 -1.14 15.04
CA VAL A 233 9.36 -0.37 13.89
C VAL A 233 9.15 -1.19 12.61
N ILE A 234 8.47 -0.62 11.62
CA ILE A 234 8.29 -1.20 10.28
C ILE A 234 8.49 -0.11 9.25
N ASP A 235 9.36 -0.36 8.25
CA ASP A 235 9.56 0.50 7.07
C ASP A 235 9.78 2.00 7.38
N GLY A 236 10.46 2.30 8.49
CA GLY A 236 10.71 3.68 8.91
C GLY A 236 9.55 4.34 9.66
N PHE A 237 8.54 3.58 10.08
CA PHE A 237 7.46 4.04 10.95
C PHE A 237 7.55 3.38 12.33
N LEU A 238 7.29 4.16 13.36
CA LEU A 238 7.06 3.68 14.72
C LEU A 238 5.56 3.50 14.91
N TYR A 239 5.15 2.34 15.42
CA TYR A 239 3.74 2.10 15.70
C TYR A 239 3.51 1.48 17.07
N ARG A 240 2.33 1.77 17.61
CA ARG A 240 1.85 1.24 18.89
C ARG A 240 0.43 0.75 18.71
N VAL A 241 0.18 -0.50 19.11
CA VAL A 241 -1.17 -1.07 19.15
C VAL A 241 -1.74 -0.82 20.54
N LEU A 242 -2.84 -0.08 20.61
CA LEU A 242 -3.62 0.10 21.84
C LEU A 242 -4.57 -1.10 21.97
N LYS A 243 -4.39 -1.89 23.03
CA LYS A 243 -5.30 -2.98 23.42
C LYS A 243 -6.39 -2.48 24.36
#